data_AF-A0A7C3H5M7-F1
#
_entry.id   AF-A0A7C3H5M7-F1
#
_cell.length_a   1.000
_cell.length_b   1.000
_cell.length_c   1.000
_cell.angle_alpha   90.00
_cell.angle_beta   90.00
_cell.angle_gamma   90.00
#
_symmetry.space_group_name_H-M   'P 1'
#
loop_
_entity.id
_entity.type
_entity.pdbx_description
1 polymer ?
#
loop_
_entity_poly.entity_id
_entity_poly.type
_entity_poly.pdbx_seq_one_letter_code
_entity_poly.pdbx_strand_id
1 'polypeptide(L)' 'MGRQTLKKLAITATLATVSMIGTGLAFAGDTIKVGVLHSLSGTMAISETTLKDTVLMMIDQQNKKGGVLGKKLEA' A
#
# COMPACT_ATOMS: atom_id res chain seq x y z
N MET A 1 -42.23 26.26 14.36
CA MET A 1 -41.08 25.61 13.67
C MET A 1 -41.62 24.38 12.92
N GLY A 2 -41.60 24.40 11.59
CA GLY A 2 -42.33 23.41 10.77
C GLY A 2 -41.69 22.01 10.79
N ARG A 3 -42.53 20.97 10.84
CA ARG A 3 -42.12 19.54 10.83
C ARG A 3 -41.21 19.18 9.64
N GLN A 4 -41.29 19.94 8.55
CA GLN A 4 -40.45 19.81 7.35
C GLN A 4 -39.01 20.32 7.57
N THR A 5 -38.83 21.35 8.41
CA THR A 5 -37.50 21.89 8.76
C THR A 5 -36.73 20.92 9.64
N LEU A 6 -37.41 20.23 10.57
CA LEU A 6 -36.78 19.17 11.39
C LEU A 6 -36.32 17.97 10.54
N LYS A 7 -37.10 17.55 9.53
CA LYS A 7 -36.73 16.46 8.64
C LYS A 7 -35.51 16.81 7.77
N LYS A 8 -35.46 18.02 7.23
CA LYS A 8 -34.31 18.49 6.42
C LYS A 8 -33.03 18.55 7.25
N LEU A 9 -33.12 19.02 8.50
CA LEU A 9 -31.98 19.10 9.41
C LEU A 9 -31.45 17.71 9.81
N ALA A 10 -32.34 16.73 10.00
CA ALA A 10 -31.94 15.35 10.26
C ALA A 10 -31.18 14.73 9.07
N ILE A 11 -31.62 15.00 7.83
CA ILE A 11 -30.99 14.48 6.61
C ILE A 11 -29.60 15.12 6.39
N THR A 12 -29.47 16.43 6.55
CA THR A 12 -28.16 17.10 6.43
C THR A 12 -27.20 16.69 7.54
N ALA A 13 -27.69 16.44 8.76
CA ALA A 13 -26.86 15.91 9.85
C ALA A 13 -26.34 14.50 9.53
N THR A 14 -27.16 13.63 8.95
CA THR A 14 -26.73 12.27 8.55
C THR A 14 -25.75 12.28 7.36
N LEU A 15 -25.86 13.22 6.43
CA LEU A 15 -24.91 13.33 5.31
C LEU A 15 -23.53 13.83 5.77
N ALA A 16 -23.51 14.73 6.76
CA ALA A 16 -22.28 15.26 7.33
C ALA A 16 -21.51 14.19 8.12
N THR A 17 -22.20 13.32 8.87
CA THR A 17 -21.56 12.24 9.63
C THR A 17 -20.99 11.13 8.74
N VAL A 18 -21.65 10.79 7.62
CA VAL A 18 -21.13 9.82 6.63
C VAL A 18 -19.88 10.35 5.94
N SER A 19 -19.84 11.65 5.63
CA SER A 19 -18.68 12.28 4.98
C SER A 19 -17.42 12.29 5.87
N MET A 20 -17.58 12.24 7.19
CA MET A 20 -16.45 12.17 8.13
C MET A 20 -15.88 10.76 8.32
N ILE A 21 -16.62 9.70 7.98
CA ILE A 21 -16.15 8.31 8.07
C ILE A 21 -15.30 7.95 6.84
N GLY A 22 -15.58 8.56 5.68
CA GLY A 22 -14.90 8.24 4.42
C GLY A 22 -13.49 8.79 4.24
N THR A 23 -13.05 9.76 5.05
CA THR A 23 -11.79 10.50 4.82
C THR A 23 -10.61 10.06 5.69
N GLY A 24 -10.76 9.07 6.57
CA GLY A 24 -9.77 8.75 7.61
C GLY A 24 -9.10 7.38 7.55
N LEU A 25 -9.52 6.46 6.67
CA LEU A 25 -8.93 5.11 6.62
C LEU A 25 -7.76 5.06 5.64
N ALA A 26 -6.58 5.43 6.12
CA ALA A 26 -5.34 5.11 5.43
C ALA A 26 -5.07 3.60 5.56
N PHE A 27 -5.51 2.82 4.57
CA PHE A 27 -5.17 1.40 4.49
C PHE A 27 -3.68 1.28 4.18
N ALA A 28 -2.89 0.85 5.17
CA ALA A 28 -1.50 0.50 4.94
C ALA A 28 -1.46 -0.68 3.97
N GLY A 29 -0.97 -0.45 2.74
CA GLY A 29 -0.94 -1.45 1.68
C GLY A 29 -0.40 -2.80 2.15
N ASP A 30 -0.98 -3.88 1.65
CA ASP A 30 -0.66 -5.26 2.05
C ASP A 30 0.77 -5.68 1.68
N THR A 31 1.40 -4.90 0.80
CA THR A 31 2.71 -5.17 0.23
C THR A 31 3.66 -3.99 0.42
N ILE A 32 4.90 -4.31 0.77
CA ILE A 32 6.03 -3.37 0.86
C ILE A 32 6.77 -3.43 -0.47
N LYS A 33 6.84 -2.28 -1.17
CA LYS A 33 7.59 -2.16 -2.42
C LYS A 33 9.07 -1.92 -2.15
N VAL A 34 9.92 -2.66 -2.84
CA VAL A 34 11.37 -2.66 -2.68
C VAL A 34 12.01 -2.37 -4.04
N GLY A 35 12.59 -1.19 -4.21
CA GLY A 35 13.32 -0.87 -5.43
C GLY A 35 14.71 -1.52 -5.44
N VAL A 36 15.02 -2.30 -6.47
CA VAL A 36 16.36 -2.87 -6.69
C VAL A 36 17.07 -2.08 -7.77
N LEU A 37 17.95 -1.16 -7.36
CA LEU A 37 18.70 -0.28 -8.27
C LEU A 37 20.09 -0.85 -8.56
N HIS A 38 20.24 -1.51 -9.71
CA HIS A 38 21.51 -2.01 -10.25
C HIS A 38 21.70 -1.59 -11.71
N SER A 39 22.95 -1.49 -12.16
CA SER A 39 23.37 -1.32 -13.55
C SER A 39 23.13 -2.61 -14.33
N LEU A 40 21.92 -2.82 -14.84
CA LEU A 40 21.58 -3.97 -15.69
C LEU A 40 22.02 -3.80 -17.16
N SER A 41 22.75 -2.73 -17.46
CA SER A 41 23.29 -2.40 -18.78
C SER A 41 24.66 -1.75 -18.66
N GLY A 42 25.47 -1.81 -19.72
CA GLY A 42 26.84 -1.28 -19.73
C GLY A 42 27.88 -2.30 -19.22
N THR A 43 29.10 -1.83 -18.95
CA THR A 43 30.24 -2.70 -18.61
C THR A 43 30.10 -3.44 -17.28
N MET A 44 29.19 -3.01 -16.41
CA MET A 44 28.92 -3.62 -15.10
C MET A 44 27.75 -4.62 -15.10
N ALA A 45 27.00 -4.73 -16.21
CA ALA A 45 25.78 -5.56 -16.28
C ALA A 45 26.00 -7.03 -15.93
N ILE A 46 27.14 -7.60 -16.35
CA ILE A 46 27.44 -9.02 -16.14
C ILE A 46 27.60 -9.33 -14.64
N SER A 47 28.33 -8.48 -13.91
CA SER A 47 28.59 -8.68 -12.47
C SER A 47 27.37 -8.34 -11.61
N GLU A 48 26.51 -7.43 -12.06
CA GLU A 48 25.36 -6.97 -11.27
C GLU A 48 24.07 -7.78 -11.50
N THR A 49 23.97 -8.52 -12.61
CA THR A 49 22.81 -9.39 -12.87
C THR A 49 22.67 -10.49 -11.82
N THR A 50 23.78 -11.13 -11.43
CA THR A 50 23.79 -12.17 -10.38
C THR A 50 23.37 -11.60 -9.02
N LEU A 51 23.77 -10.37 -8.72
CA LEU A 51 23.38 -9.68 -7.50
C LEU A 51 21.88 -9.35 -7.50
N LYS A 52 21.34 -8.85 -8.62
CA LYS A 52 19.89 -8.62 -8.79
C LYS A 52 19.09 -9.91 -8.61
N ASP A 53 19.52 -11.02 -9.19
CA ASP A 53 18.83 -12.31 -9.03
C ASP A 53 18.91 -12.83 -7.60
N THR A 54 20.03 -12.60 -6.91
CA THR A 54 20.17 -12.95 -5.48
C THR A 54 19.21 -12.14 -4.62
N VAL A 55 19.03 -10.84 -4.90
CA VAL A 55 18.06 -10.00 -4.19
C VAL A 55 16.63 -10.50 -4.41
N LEU A 56 16.25 -10.81 -5.66
CA LEU A 56 14.92 -11.36 -5.95
C LEU A 56 14.69 -12.72 -5.27
N MET A 57 15.71 -13.59 -5.25
CA MET A 57 15.65 -14.86 -4.53
C MET A 57 15.45 -14.65 -3.02
N MET A 58 16.16 -13.69 -2.41
CA MET A 58 16.00 -13.37 -0.99
C MET A 58 14.61 -12.83 -0.67
N ILE A 59 14.04 -12.01 -1.55
CA ILE A 59 12.67 -11.49 -1.43
C ILE A 59 11.65 -12.64 -1.45
N ASP A 60 11.78 -13.59 -2.38
CA ASP A 60 10.91 -14.77 -2.43
C ASP A 60 11.04 -15.64 -1.17
N GLN A 61 12.27 -15.90 -0.71
CA GLN A 61 12.51 -16.65 0.53
C GLN A 61 11.90 -15.96 1.74
N GLN A 62 12.01 -14.63 1.85
CA GLN A 62 11.43 -13.88 2.95
C GLN A 62 9.90 -13.92 2.91
N ASN A 63 9.30 -13.79 1.72
CA ASN A 63 7.86 -13.92 1.53
C ASN A 63 7.34 -15.31 1.93
N LYS A 64 8.09 -16.38 1.65
CA LYS A 64 7.77 -17.74 2.11
C LYS A 64 7.84 -17.89 3.63
N LYS A 65 8.66 -17.09 4.31
CA LYS A 65 8.76 -17.02 5.77
C LYS A 65 7.72 -16.11 6.43
N GLY A 66 6.73 -15.61 5.68
CA GLY A 66 5.69 -14.72 6.19
C GLY A 66 5.96 -13.23 6.00
N GLY A 67 6.97 -12.88 5.18
CA GLY A 67 7.26 -11.49 4.82
C GLY A 67 7.93 -10.70 5.95
N VAL A 68 7.67 -9.39 6.00
CA VAL A 68 8.20 -8.48 7.03
C VAL A 68 7.03 -7.84 7.74
N LEU A 69 6.95 -8.03 9.06
CA LEU A 69 5.82 -7.57 9.88
C LEU A 69 4.45 -8.08 9.34
N GLY A 70 4.43 -9.29 8.78
CA GLY A 70 3.26 -9.90 8.16
C GLY A 70 2.88 -9.37 6.77
N LYS A 71 3.68 -8.45 6.19
CA LYS A 71 3.46 -7.88 4.85
C LYS A 71 4.37 -8.53 3.83
N LYS A 72 3.85 -8.76 2.62
CA LYS A 72 4.65 -9.27 1.50
C LYS A 72 5.58 -8.20 0.95
N LEU A 73 6.69 -8.62 0.36
CA LEU A 73 7.64 -7.78 -0.37
C LEU A 73 7.38 -7.92 -1.87
N GLU A 74 7.39 -6.80 -2.59
CA GLU A 74 7.30 -6.72 -4.06
C GLU A 74 8.51 -5.94 -4.57
N ALA A 75 9.21 -6.49 -5.56
CA ALA A 75 10.46 -5.97 -6.11
C ALA A 75 10.25 -5.29 -7.46
#